data_AF-A0A173YC83-F1
#
_entry.id   AF-A0A173YC83-F1
#
_cell.length_a   1.000
_cell.length_b   1.000
_cell.length_c   1.000
_cell.angle_alpha   90.00
_cell.angle_beta   90.00
_cell.angle_gamma   90.00
#
_symmetry.space_group_name_H-M   'P 1'
#
loop_
_entity.id
_entity.type
_entity.pdbx_description
1 polymer ?
#
loop_
_entity_poly.entity_id
_entity_poly.type
_entity_poly.pdbx_seq_one_letter_code
_entity_poly.pdbx_strand_id
1 'polypeptide(L)'
;MSKMFSVVTLASDSGLLEEYYAPGSPDCAEDLLEDEIIRDDLRSLPKSDRVYAEVGTYLYGEGETERASEEELAYFSKNFEELYASVQVDWVGGHSFGFAVEDVLPDYTDEPEPELEDEDDLEL
;
A
#
# COMPACT_ATOMS: atom_id res chain seq x y z
N MET A 1 -10.62 5.45 -22.35
CA MET A 1 -9.76 6.19 -21.43
C MET A 1 -8.81 5.17 -20.83
N SER A 2 -7.55 5.53 -20.72
CA SER A 2 -6.49 4.69 -20.20
C SER A 2 -6.40 4.86 -18.69
N LYS A 3 -6.22 3.76 -17.97
CA LYS A 3 -6.21 3.72 -16.50
C LYS A 3 -4.79 3.57 -16.00
N MET A 4 -4.33 4.55 -15.24
CA MET A 4 -3.02 4.55 -14.61
C MET A 4 -3.11 4.02 -13.18
N PHE A 5 -2.31 3.00 -12.88
CA PHE A 5 -2.15 2.42 -11.56
C PHE A 5 -0.69 2.05 -11.34
N SER A 6 -0.31 1.82 -10.09
CA SER A 6 1.02 1.31 -9.74
C SER A 6 0.92 0.06 -8.89
N VAL A 7 1.85 -0.86 -9.10
CA VAL A 7 2.17 -1.94 -8.17
C VAL A 7 3.25 -1.40 -7.25
N VAL A 8 2.96 -1.37 -5.95
CA VAL A 8 3.85 -0.88 -4.90
C VAL A 8 4.29 -2.06 -4.06
N THR A 9 5.55 -2.42 -4.15
CA THR A 9 6.15 -3.42 -3.25
C THR A 9 6.76 -2.70 -2.07
N LEU A 10 6.25 -2.95 -0.88
CA LEU A 10 6.83 -2.46 0.36
C LEU A 10 7.72 -3.53 0.97
N ALA A 11 8.91 -3.13 1.39
CA ALA A 11 9.84 -3.95 2.14
C ALA A 11 10.30 -3.22 3.41
N SER A 12 10.44 -3.93 4.53
CA SER A 12 11.00 -3.35 5.76
C SER A 12 12.17 -4.15 6.33
N ASP A 13 12.94 -3.54 7.23
CA ASP A 13 14.06 -4.20 7.91
C ASP A 13 13.60 -5.40 8.76
N SER A 14 12.40 -5.33 9.34
CA SER A 14 11.77 -6.40 10.13
C SER A 14 11.03 -7.45 9.31
N GLY A 15 10.97 -7.29 7.98
CA GLY A 15 10.52 -8.33 7.06
C GLY A 15 9.12 -8.16 6.48
N LEU A 16 8.53 -6.96 6.50
CA LEU A 16 7.40 -6.65 5.61
C LEU A 16 7.84 -6.93 4.17
N LEU A 17 7.01 -7.64 3.40
CA LEU A 17 7.21 -7.85 1.96
C LEU A 17 5.83 -8.04 1.31
N GLU A 18 5.13 -6.94 1.12
CA GLU A 18 3.76 -6.94 0.60
C GLU A 18 3.63 -6.06 -0.65
N GLU A 19 2.74 -6.48 -1.54
CA GLU A 19 2.45 -5.81 -2.79
C GLU A 19 1.06 -5.20 -2.74
N TYR A 20 0.99 -3.89 -3.01
CA TYR A 20 -0.22 -3.10 -3.00
C TYR A 20 -0.47 -2.50 -4.40
N TYR A 21 -1.72 -2.15 -4.66
CA TYR A 21 -2.13 -1.52 -5.91
C TYR A 21 -2.62 -0.11 -5.60
N ALA A 22 -1.90 0.90 -6.10
CA ALA A 22 -2.17 2.31 -5.84
C ALA A 22 -2.70 3.03 -7.09
N PRO A 23 -3.60 4.01 -6.93
CA PRO A 23 -4.07 4.83 -8.04
C PRO A 23 -2.96 5.77 -8.55
N GLY A 24 -2.72 5.80 -9.87
CA GLY A 24 -1.69 6.66 -10.45
C GLY A 24 -0.26 6.19 -10.16
N SER A 25 0.62 7.12 -9.79
CA SER A 25 2.05 6.90 -9.50
C SER A 25 2.42 7.58 -8.18
N PRO A 26 2.24 6.91 -7.01
CA PRO A 26 2.61 7.49 -5.72
C PRO A 26 4.12 7.75 -5.70
N ASP A 27 4.54 8.94 -5.29
CA ASP A 27 5.96 9.35 -5.30
C ASP A 27 6.55 9.66 -3.92
N CYS A 28 5.69 9.62 -2.89
CA CYS A 28 6.07 9.81 -1.51
C CYS A 28 5.29 8.90 -0.56
N ALA A 29 5.71 8.86 0.70
CA ALA A 29 5.03 8.05 1.71
C ALA A 29 3.61 8.57 2.01
N GLU A 30 3.39 9.89 1.94
CA GLU A 30 2.08 10.49 2.20
C GLU A 30 1.00 9.96 1.24
N ASP A 31 1.34 9.76 -0.04
CA ASP A 31 0.44 9.16 -1.03
C ASP A 31 0.06 7.72 -0.66
N LEU A 32 1.01 6.95 -0.12
CA LEU A 32 0.77 5.56 0.29
C LEU A 32 -0.13 5.48 1.53
N LEU A 33 -0.02 6.45 2.43
CA LEU A 33 -0.81 6.52 3.65
C LEU A 33 -2.28 6.90 3.39
N GLU A 34 -2.64 7.31 2.18
CA GLU A 34 -4.05 7.48 1.80
C GLU A 34 -4.79 6.14 1.82
N ASP A 35 -4.08 5.03 1.62
CA ASP A 35 -4.62 3.67 1.71
C ASP A 35 -4.61 3.17 3.17
N GLU A 36 -5.80 2.82 3.67
CA GLU A 36 -5.97 2.35 5.04
C GLU A 36 -5.29 1.00 5.30
N ILE A 37 -5.18 0.14 4.29
CA ILE A 37 -4.54 -1.19 4.40
C ILE A 37 -3.04 -1.00 4.57
N ILE A 38 -2.41 -0.19 3.70
CA ILE A 38 -0.98 0.13 3.82
C ILE A 38 -0.69 0.74 5.19
N ARG A 39 -1.55 1.66 5.64
CA ARG A 39 -1.38 2.30 6.96
C ARG A 39 -1.44 1.28 8.10
N ASP A 40 -2.34 0.31 8.04
CA ASP A 40 -2.48 -0.73 9.08
C ASP A 40 -1.26 -1.66 9.11
N ASP A 41 -0.80 -2.10 7.94
CA ASP A 41 0.39 -2.96 7.84
C ASP A 41 1.65 -2.23 8.33
N LEU A 42 1.79 -0.93 8.03
CA LEU A 42 2.88 -0.12 8.57
C LEU A 42 2.81 0.06 10.10
N ARG A 43 1.61 0.05 10.70
CA ARG A 43 1.45 0.04 12.16
C ARG A 43 1.85 -1.29 12.78
N SER A 44 1.88 -2.38 12.03
CA SER A 44 2.38 -3.65 12.57
C SER A 44 3.91 -3.67 12.73
N LEU A 45 4.61 -2.70 12.13
CA LEU A 45 6.06 -2.59 12.15
C LEU A 45 6.56 -1.78 13.36
N PRO A 46 7.77 -2.10 13.86
CA PRO A 46 8.37 -1.30 14.91
C PRO A 46 8.64 0.12 14.38
N LYS A 47 8.41 1.14 15.21
CA LYS A 47 8.60 2.55 14.82
C LYS A 47 9.98 2.86 14.22
N SER A 48 11.01 2.17 14.69
CA SER A 48 12.40 2.35 14.24
C SER A 48 12.71 1.67 12.90
N ASP A 49 11.78 0.90 12.33
CA ASP A 49 11.96 0.26 11.02
C ASP A 49 12.03 1.30 9.91
N ARG A 50 12.88 1.00 8.92
CA ARG A 50 12.88 1.70 7.65
C ARG A 50 12.09 0.89 6.64
N VAL A 51 11.20 1.57 5.94
CA VAL A 51 10.42 1.01 4.84
C VAL A 51 11.00 1.50 3.52
N TYR A 52 11.11 0.58 2.57
CA TYR A 52 11.51 0.81 1.19
C TYR A 52 10.32 0.49 0.29
N ALA A 53 9.90 1.46 -0.50
CA ALA A 53 8.84 1.30 -1.49
C ALA A 53 9.46 1.22 -2.89
N GLU A 54 9.14 0.16 -3.63
CA GLU A 54 9.39 0.05 -5.05
C GLU A 54 8.06 0.22 -5.80
N VAL A 55 7.99 1.23 -6.67
CA VAL A 55 6.78 1.60 -7.39
C VAL A 55 6.99 1.30 -8.87
N GLY A 56 6.19 0.39 -9.42
CA GLY A 56 6.08 0.15 -10.85
C GLY A 56 4.75 0.70 -11.37
N THR A 57 4.80 1.70 -12.24
CA THR A 57 3.60 2.34 -12.83
C THR A 57 3.23 1.72 -14.16
N TYR A 58 1.95 1.43 -14.33
CA TYR A 58 1.37 0.78 -15.49
C TYR A 58 0.16 1.54 -16.03
N LEU A 59 -0.12 1.31 -17.31
CA LEU A 59 -1.27 1.86 -18.02
C LEU A 59 -2.11 0.72 -18.60
N TYR A 60 -3.41 0.72 -18.34
CA TYR A 60 -4.37 -0.22 -18.93
C TYR A 60 -5.31 0.47 -19.91
N GLY A 61 -5.38 -0.01 -21.15
CA GLY A 61 -6.24 0.53 -22.21
C GLY A 61 -5.67 1.76 -22.93
N GLU A 62 -6.46 2.32 -23.86
CA GLU A 62 -6.01 3.37 -24.78
C GLU A 62 -6.74 4.72 -24.55
N GLY A 63 -6.06 5.80 -24.95
CA GLY A 63 -6.60 7.17 -24.94
C GLY A 63 -6.15 8.01 -23.75
N GLU A 64 -6.93 9.04 -23.42
CA GLU A 64 -6.65 9.96 -22.30
C GLU A 64 -6.46 9.21 -20.99
N THR A 65 -5.43 9.59 -20.23
CA THR A 65 -5.01 8.92 -19.00
C THR A 65 -5.68 9.51 -17.78
N GLU A 66 -6.27 8.64 -16.97
CA GLU A 66 -6.87 8.94 -15.69
C GLU A 66 -6.34 7.98 -14.62
N ARG A 67 -6.42 8.39 -13.34
CA ARG A 67 -6.08 7.50 -12.22
C ARG A 67 -7.14 6.40 -12.12
N ALA A 68 -6.69 5.16 -11.89
CA ALA A 68 -7.58 4.05 -11.62
C ALA A 68 -8.44 4.29 -10.37
N SER A 69 -9.69 3.86 -10.39
CA SER A 69 -10.55 3.82 -9.19
C SER A 69 -10.27 2.58 -8.33
N GLU A 70 -10.78 2.56 -7.09
CA GLU A 70 -10.66 1.41 -6.19
C GLU A 70 -11.25 0.12 -6.80
N GLU A 71 -12.37 0.22 -7.53
CA GLU A 71 -12.96 -0.93 -8.24
C GLU A 71 -12.02 -1.48 -9.32
N GLU A 72 -11.29 -0.60 -10.00
CA GLU A 72 -10.32 -0.97 -11.03
C GLU A 72 -9.05 -1.55 -10.41
N LEU A 73 -8.57 -0.98 -9.29
CA LEU A 73 -7.44 -1.53 -8.54
C LEU A 73 -7.74 -2.94 -8.04
N ALA A 74 -8.95 -3.20 -7.53
CA ALA A 74 -9.39 -4.54 -7.14
C ALA A 74 -9.49 -5.53 -8.32
N TYR A 75 -9.75 -5.03 -9.53
CA TYR A 75 -9.69 -5.83 -10.74
C TYR A 75 -8.25 -6.12 -11.14
N PHE A 76 -7.36 -5.11 -11.13
CA PHE A 76 -5.95 -5.27 -11.45
C PHE A 76 -5.27 -6.22 -10.47
N SER A 77 -5.47 -6.06 -9.16
CA SER A 77 -4.85 -6.94 -8.17
C SER A 77 -5.17 -8.42 -8.36
N LYS A 78 -6.36 -8.74 -8.87
CA LYS A 78 -6.79 -10.12 -9.14
C LYS A 78 -6.32 -10.68 -10.48
N ASN A 79 -6.05 -9.82 -11.47
CA ASN A 79 -5.81 -10.23 -12.85
C ASN A 79 -4.46 -9.75 -13.41
N PHE A 80 -3.64 -9.07 -12.60
CA PHE A 80 -2.44 -8.36 -13.08
C PHE A 80 -1.46 -9.28 -13.80
N GLU A 81 -1.18 -10.47 -13.26
CA GLU A 81 -0.28 -11.43 -13.91
C GLU A 81 -0.77 -11.82 -15.32
N GLU A 82 -2.08 -12.03 -15.48
CA GLU A 82 -2.68 -12.36 -16.78
C GLU A 82 -2.65 -11.16 -17.73
N LEU A 83 -2.99 -9.97 -17.24
CA LEU A 83 -2.96 -8.72 -18.00
C LEU A 83 -1.54 -8.41 -18.48
N TYR A 84 -0.54 -8.59 -17.61
CA TYR A 84 0.86 -8.39 -17.91
C TYR A 84 1.37 -9.42 -18.94
N ALA A 85 1.07 -10.71 -18.72
CA ALA A 85 1.46 -11.77 -19.66
C ALA A 85 0.79 -11.63 -21.04
N SER A 86 -0.43 -11.08 -21.08
CA SER A 86 -1.18 -10.83 -22.31
C SER A 86 -0.87 -9.48 -22.96
N VAL A 87 0.09 -8.71 -22.41
CA VAL A 87 0.48 -7.38 -22.92
C VAL A 87 -0.71 -6.41 -23.00
N GLN A 88 -1.64 -6.51 -22.05
CA GLN A 88 -2.78 -5.59 -21.93
C GLN A 88 -2.47 -4.38 -21.06
N VAL A 89 -1.35 -4.42 -20.33
CA VAL A 89 -0.82 -3.31 -19.56
C VAL A 89 0.53 -2.88 -20.09
N ASP A 90 0.73 -1.58 -20.24
CA ASP A 90 2.00 -0.97 -20.63
C ASP A 90 2.76 -0.50 -19.39
N TRP A 91 4.04 -0.87 -19.28
CA TRP A 91 4.92 -0.33 -18.24
C TRP A 91 5.33 1.10 -18.60
N VAL A 92 5.02 2.05 -17.73
CA VAL A 92 5.25 3.49 -17.96
C VAL A 92 6.56 3.95 -17.30
N GLY A 93 6.92 3.35 -16.18
CA GLY A 93 8.12 3.68 -15.44
C GLY A 93 8.13 3.08 -14.05
N GLY A 94 9.26 3.23 -13.37
CA GLY A 94 9.37 2.83 -11.97
C GLY A 94 10.34 3.71 -11.22
N HIS A 95 10.10 3.84 -9.93
CA HIS A 95 10.97 4.56 -9.01
C HIS A 95 10.87 3.94 -7.61
N SER A 96 11.79 4.33 -6.74
CA SER A 96 11.86 3.81 -5.39
C SER A 96 12.16 4.93 -4.41
N PHE A 97 11.56 4.86 -3.24
CA PHE A 97 11.84 5.77 -2.12
C PHE A 97 11.79 5.00 -0.80
N GLY A 98 12.30 5.61 0.27
CA GLY A 98 12.26 5.00 1.59
C GLY A 98 12.03 6.03 2.67
N PHE A 99 11.41 5.59 3.76
CA PHE A 99 10.98 6.42 4.89
C PHE A 99 11.07 5.61 6.19
N ALA A 100 11.18 6.28 7.35
CA ALA A 100 11.06 5.61 8.64
C ALA A 100 9.60 5.57 9.06
N VAL A 101 9.17 4.51 9.75
CA VAL A 101 7.79 4.38 10.25
C VAL A 101 7.45 5.55 11.20
N GLU A 102 8.38 5.95 12.07
CA GLU A 102 8.20 7.08 12.99
C GLU A 102 7.97 8.43 12.30
N ASP A 103 8.48 8.64 11.08
CA ASP A 103 8.32 9.90 10.34
C ASP A 103 6.89 10.06 9.79
N VAL A 104 6.26 8.94 9.43
CA VAL A 104 4.96 8.90 8.75
C VAL A 104 3.80 8.56 9.67
N LEU A 105 4.08 7.90 10.79
CA LEU A 105 3.11 7.52 11.83
C LEU A 105 3.60 7.99 13.21
N PRO A 106 3.73 9.30 13.46
CA PRO A 106 4.29 9.82 14.71
C PRO A 106 3.40 9.53 15.93
N ASP A 107 2.07 9.54 15.74
CA ASP A 107 1.08 9.32 16.80
C ASP A 107 0.80 7.84 17.09
N TYR A 108 1.30 6.91 16.26
CA TYR A 108 1.19 5.47 16.54
C TYR A 108 1.96 5.14 17.82
N THR A 109 1.63 4.07 18.56
CA THR A 109 2.44 3.55 19.68
C THR A 109 2.61 2.06 19.52
N ASP A 110 3.83 1.55 19.76
CA ASP A 110 4.12 0.11 19.77
C ASP A 110 3.44 -0.61 20.96
N GLU A 111 2.86 0.16 21.89
CA GLU A 111 2.12 -0.33 23.03
C GLU A 111 0.80 -0.96 22.56
N PRO A 112 0.51 -2.23 22.92
CA PRO A 112 -0.77 -2.84 22.59
C PRO A 112 -1.90 -2.04 23.24
N GLU A 113 -3.00 -1.81 22.51
CA GLU A 113 -4.19 -1.21 23.10
C GLU A 113 -4.60 -2.06 24.31
N PRO A 114 -4.86 -1.46 25.49
CA PRO A 114 -5.22 -2.22 26.67
C PRO A 114 -6.49 -3.02 26.34
N GLU A 115 -6.43 -4.34 26.45
CA GLU A 115 -7.63 -5.17 26.45
C GLU A 115 -8.52 -4.62 27.56
N LEU A 116 -9.68 -4.06 27.18
CA LEU A 116 -10.68 -3.65 28.15
C LEU A 116 -11.03 -4.92 28.93
N GLU A 117 -10.58 -5.03 30.17
CA GLU A 117 -11.05 -6.08 31.08
C GLU A 117 -12.57 -5.93 31.15
N ASP A 118 -13.29 -6.79 30.43
CA ASP A 118 -14.74 -6.89 30.51
C ASP A 118 -15.07 -7.10 32.00
N GLU A 119 -15.59 -6.07 32.67
CA GLU A 119 -16.05 -6.09 34.05
C GLU A 119 -17.34 -6.94 34.16
N ASP A 120 -17.27 -8.22 33.79
CA ASP A 120 -18.31 -9.23 34.02
C ASP A 120 -17.85 -10.21 35.12
N ASP A 121 -17.46 -9.67 36.27
CA ASP A 121 -17.43 -10.39 37.55
C ASP A 121 -18.45 -9.75 38.52
N LEU A 122 -19.67 -9.54 38.01
CA LEU A 122 -20.87 -9.39 38.85
C LEU A 122 -21.49 -10.78 39.04
N GLU A 123 -21.31 -11.32 40.25
CA GLU A 123 -22.14 -12.30 40.98
C GLU A 123 -21.35 -13.52 41.50
N LEU A 124 -20.96 -13.47 42.79
CA LEU A 124 -21.40 -14.47 43.79
C LEU A 124 -21.35 -13.96 45.24
#